data_AF-A0AAU9TWN7-F1
#
_entry.id   AF-A0AAU9TWN7-F1
#
_cell.length_a   1.000
_cell.length_b   1.000
_cell.length_c   1.000
_cell.angle_alpha   90.00
_cell.angle_beta   90.00
_cell.angle_gamma   90.00
#
_symmetry.space_group_name_H-M   'P 1'
#
loop_
_entity.id
_entity.type
_entity.pdbx_description
1 polymer ?
#
loop_
_entity_poly.entity_id
_entity_poly.type
_entity_poly.pdbx_seq_one_letter_code
_entity_poly.pdbx_strand_id
1 'polypeptide(L)'
;MAPITSLNENRFFKGKAKPASRTVIANWIKSLFKEADIAATPGSVRSAVASKSWLENHSIEEILAHGNWRSCNTFKKIYRREVINYNTSDGVTKLFKPTNN
;
A
#
# COMPACT_ATOMS: atom_id res chain seq x y z
N MET A 1 33.56 57.55 -5.68
CA MET A 1 32.36 56.86 -5.17
C MET A 1 31.96 55.82 -6.21
N ALA A 2 32.38 54.56 -6.04
CA ALA A 2 32.04 53.48 -6.97
C ALA A 2 30.72 52.82 -6.55
N PRO A 3 29.81 52.46 -7.48
CA PRO A 3 28.56 51.81 -7.12
C PRO A 3 28.83 50.37 -6.71
N ILE A 4 28.37 50.01 -5.51
CA ILE A 4 28.26 48.64 -5.01
C ILE A 4 27.14 47.92 -5.76
N THR A 5 27.44 47.38 -6.94
CA THR A 5 26.65 46.29 -7.50
C THR A 5 27.22 44.98 -6.97
N SER A 6 26.95 44.68 -5.70
CA SER A 6 27.18 43.34 -5.16
C SER A 6 26.15 42.42 -5.80
N LEU A 7 26.59 41.77 -6.87
CA LEU A 7 25.88 40.74 -7.59
C LEU A 7 25.27 39.73 -6.62
N ASN A 8 23.93 39.63 -6.66
CA ASN A 8 23.19 38.47 -6.19
C ASN A 8 23.59 37.26 -7.07
N GLU A 9 24.78 36.73 -6.81
CA GLU A 9 25.32 35.54 -7.47
C GLU A 9 25.12 34.29 -6.61
N ASN A 10 23.92 34.13 -6.06
CA ASN A 10 23.42 32.79 -5.74
C ASN A 10 22.49 32.33 -6.87
N ARG A 11 23.04 32.30 -8.09
CA ARG A 11 22.41 31.61 -9.22
C ARG A 11 22.33 30.13 -8.87
N PHE A 12 21.09 29.65 -8.74
CA PHE A 12 20.73 28.26 -8.50
C PHE A 12 21.54 27.30 -9.40
N PHE A 13 22.53 26.61 -8.83
CA PHE A 13 23.24 25.49 -9.49
C PHE A 13 22.38 24.22 -9.62
N LYS A 14 21.08 24.27 -9.31
CA LYS A 14 20.20 23.11 -9.42
C LYS A 14 19.65 23.06 -10.84
N GLY A 15 20.07 22.05 -11.60
CA GLY A 15 19.50 21.76 -12.91
C GLY A 15 17.98 21.60 -12.84
N LYS A 16 17.30 21.74 -13.98
CA LYS A 16 15.83 21.63 -14.04
C LYS A 16 15.36 20.32 -13.38
N ALA A 17 14.50 20.44 -12.37
CA ALA A 17 13.92 19.28 -11.71
C ALA A 17 13.14 18.44 -12.73
N LYS A 18 13.39 17.12 -12.74
CA LYS A 18 12.68 16.17 -13.60
C LYS A 18 11.65 15.42 -12.76
N PRO A 19 10.54 14.97 -13.36
CA PRO A 19 9.61 14.06 -12.69
C PRO A 19 10.34 12.82 -12.16
N ALA A 20 10.00 12.39 -10.95
CA ALA A 20 10.54 11.17 -10.38
C ALA A 20 10.11 9.96 -11.21
N SER A 21 11.03 9.04 -11.48
CA SER A 21 10.69 7.80 -12.16
C SER A 21 9.93 6.86 -11.21
N ARG A 22 9.20 5.90 -11.78
CA ARG A 22 8.52 4.84 -11.01
C ARG A 22 9.50 4.10 -10.08
N THR A 23 10.74 3.90 -10.51
CA THR A 23 11.79 3.24 -9.72
C THR A 23 12.21 4.08 -8.52
N VAL A 24 12.37 5.40 -8.70
CA VAL A 24 12.70 6.33 -7.62
C VAL A 24 11.61 6.30 -6.55
N ILE A 25 10.34 6.38 -6.96
CA ILE A 25 9.19 6.31 -6.06
C ILE A 25 9.14 4.96 -5.33
N ALA A 26 9.34 3.85 -6.04
CA ALA A 26 9.36 2.52 -5.44
C ALA A 26 10.46 2.36 -4.38
N ASN A 27 11.63 2.96 -4.61
CA ASN A 27 12.73 2.94 -3.64
C ASN A 27 12.41 3.76 -2.38
N TRP A 28 11.77 4.92 -2.52
CA TRP A 28 11.30 5.68 -1.35
C TRP A 28 10.32 4.87 -0.51
N ILE A 29 9.34 4.20 -1.14
CA ILE A 29 8.38 3.36 -0.42
C ILE A 29 9.08 2.19 0.28
N LYS A 30 10.06 1.54 -0.37
CA LYS A 30 10.86 0.46 0.26
C LYS A 30 11.62 0.95 1.49
N SER A 31 12.21 2.14 1.44
CA SER A 31 12.89 2.73 2.60
C SER A 31 11.92 2.95 3.75
N LEU A 32 10.74 3.53 3.48
CA LEU A 32 9.71 3.72 4.51
C LEU A 32 9.23 2.39 5.11
N PHE A 33 9.03 1.38 4.27
CA PHE A 33 8.65 0.04 4.76
C PHE A 33 9.75 -0.57 5.64
N LYS A 34 11.01 -0.43 5.25
CA LYS A 34 12.14 -0.89 6.07
C LYS A 34 12.22 -0.15 7.40
N GLU A 35 12.06 1.17 7.39
CA GLU A 35 12.07 2.02 8.60
C GLU A 35 10.93 1.67 9.57
N ALA A 36 9.78 1.26 9.03
CA ALA A 36 8.60 0.85 9.79
C ALA A 36 8.58 -0.66 10.13
N ASP A 37 9.63 -1.42 9.80
CA ASP A 37 9.70 -2.88 9.95
C ASP A 37 8.53 -3.63 9.26
N ILE A 38 8.09 -3.13 8.10
CA ILE A 38 7.03 -3.72 7.29
C ILE A 38 7.65 -4.60 6.20
N ALA A 39 7.43 -5.91 6.29
CA ALA A 39 7.84 -6.88 5.27
C ALA A 39 6.85 -6.92 4.08
N ALA A 40 6.88 -5.89 3.23
CA ALA A 40 5.99 -5.80 2.06
C ALA A 40 6.68 -5.20 0.82
N THR A 41 6.00 -5.24 -0.33
CA THR A 41 6.49 -4.60 -1.57
C THR A 41 5.74 -3.30 -1.83
N PRO A 42 6.30 -2.31 -2.58
CA PRO A 42 5.61 -1.04 -2.82
C PRO A 42 4.19 -1.16 -3.38
N GLY A 43 3.89 -2.22 -4.13
CA GLY A 43 2.53 -2.48 -4.63
C GLY A 43 1.49 -2.73 -3.53
N SER A 44 1.93 -3.18 -2.35
CA SER A 44 1.07 -3.43 -1.19
C SER A 44 0.37 -2.16 -0.67
N VAL A 45 0.90 -0.97 -0.96
CA VAL A 45 0.22 0.30 -0.64
C VAL A 45 -1.15 0.37 -1.31
N ARG A 46 -1.22 0.02 -2.60
CA ARG A 46 -2.48 0.01 -3.35
C ARG A 46 -3.47 -0.99 -2.78
N SER A 47 -2.97 -2.16 -2.36
CA SER A 47 -3.77 -3.19 -1.71
C SER A 47 -4.38 -2.69 -0.40
N ALA A 48 -3.55 -2.08 0.46
CA ALA A 48 -3.97 -1.53 1.74
C ALA A 48 -5.03 -0.42 1.57
N VAL A 49 -4.83 0.49 0.61
CA VAL A 49 -5.81 1.56 0.33
C VAL A 49 -7.16 0.98 -0.10
N ALA A 50 -7.18 0.01 -1.01
CA ALA A 50 -8.43 -0.59 -1.46
C ALA A 50 -9.15 -1.38 -0.36
N SER A 51 -8.40 -2.15 0.44
CA SER A 51 -8.97 -2.84 1.60
C SER A 51 -9.50 -1.86 2.64
N LYS A 52 -8.80 -0.73 2.87
CA LYS A 52 -9.29 0.33 3.76
C LYS A 52 -10.59 0.96 3.25
N SER A 53 -10.66 1.36 1.97
CA SER A 53 -11.88 1.95 1.40
C SER A 53 -13.08 1.00 1.48
N TRP A 54 -12.85 -0.31 1.35
CA TRP A 54 -13.88 -1.31 1.58
C TRP A 54 -14.38 -1.31 3.03
N LEU A 55 -13.47 -1.28 4.01
CA LEU A 55 -13.81 -1.20 5.43
C LEU A 55 -14.53 0.10 5.79
N GLU A 56 -14.26 1.18 5.06
CA GLU A 56 -14.93 2.48 5.17
C GLU A 56 -16.27 2.53 4.42
N ASN A 57 -16.74 1.41 3.87
CA ASN A 57 -18.01 1.26 3.13
C ASN A 57 -18.13 2.11 1.86
N HIS A 58 -17.01 2.39 1.19
CA HIS A 58 -17.05 3.00 -0.15
C HIS A 58 -17.70 2.03 -1.15
N SER A 59 -18.36 2.58 -2.16
CA SER A 59 -18.95 1.76 -3.23
C SER A 59 -17.85 1.02 -4.00
N ILE A 60 -18.19 -0.14 -4.57
CA ILE A 60 -17.24 -0.90 -5.37
C ILE A 60 -16.81 -0.10 -6.61
N GLU A 61 -17.71 0.68 -7.20
CA GLU A 61 -17.46 1.55 -8.34
C GLU A 61 -16.39 2.59 -8.03
N GLU A 62 -16.50 3.27 -6.87
CA GLU A 62 -15.51 4.26 -6.41
C GLU A 62 -14.14 3.62 -6.18
N ILE A 63 -14.11 2.45 -5.54
CA ILE A 63 -12.85 1.72 -5.28
C ILE A 63 -12.17 1.32 -6.59
N LEU A 64 -12.93 0.85 -7.57
CA LEU A 64 -12.40 0.48 -8.89
C LEU A 64 -11.91 1.71 -9.67
N ALA A 65 -12.65 2.81 -9.62
CA ALA A 65 -12.26 4.07 -10.26
C ALA A 65 -10.96 4.62 -9.65
N HIS A 66 -10.87 4.72 -8.32
CA HIS A 66 -9.65 5.15 -7.63
C HIS A 66 -8.47 4.20 -7.87
N GLY A 67 -8.74 2.91 -7.93
CA GLY A 67 -7.75 1.91 -8.30
C GLY A 67 -7.31 2.03 -9.75
N ASN A 68 -8.11 2.58 -10.67
CA ASN A 68 -7.94 2.34 -12.11
C ASN A 68 -7.94 0.83 -12.42
N TRP A 69 -8.95 0.11 -11.92
CA TRP A 69 -9.18 -1.30 -12.19
C TRP A 69 -10.32 -1.48 -13.20
N ARG A 70 -10.11 -2.33 -14.20
CA ARG A 70 -11.11 -2.61 -15.25
C ARG A 70 -12.29 -3.48 -14.78
N SER A 71 -12.11 -4.25 -13.70
CA SER A 71 -13.16 -5.14 -13.20
C SER A 71 -13.03 -5.40 -11.70
N CYS A 72 -14.15 -5.77 -11.07
CA CYS A 72 -14.20 -6.12 -9.65
C CYS A 72 -13.51 -7.43 -9.29
N ASN A 73 -13.11 -8.25 -10.26
CA ASN A 73 -12.71 -9.62 -10.00
C ASN A 73 -11.42 -9.69 -9.17
N THR A 74 -10.41 -8.89 -9.53
CA THR A 74 -9.16 -8.75 -8.77
C THR A 74 -9.42 -8.23 -7.36
N PHE A 75 -10.33 -7.24 -7.23
CA PHE A 75 -10.66 -6.68 -5.94
C PHE A 75 -11.33 -7.69 -5.02
N LYS A 76 -12.36 -8.40 -5.51
CA LYS A 76 -13.07 -9.43 -4.75
C LYS A 76 -12.13 -10.55 -4.29
N LYS A 77 -11.23 -11.02 -5.17
CA LYS A 77 -10.32 -12.14 -4.89
C LYS A 77 -9.22 -11.78 -3.88
N ILE A 78 -8.69 -10.55 -3.95
CA ILE A 78 -7.45 -10.19 -3.27
C ILE A 78 -7.68 -9.22 -2.10
N TYR A 79 -8.58 -8.24 -2.22
CA TYR A 79 -8.71 -7.15 -1.24
C TYR A 79 -9.94 -7.26 -0.35
N ARG A 80 -10.97 -8.00 -0.79
CA ARG A 80 -12.16 -8.37 0.01
C ARG A 80 -12.08 -9.80 0.54
N ARG A 81 -10.87 -10.34 0.75
CA ARG A 81 -10.75 -11.69 1.30
C ARG A 81 -11.17 -11.64 2.76
N GLU A 82 -12.25 -12.34 3.10
CA GLU A 82 -12.70 -12.46 4.48
C GLU A 82 -11.56 -13.06 5.32
N VAL A 83 -11.27 -12.43 6.46
CA VAL A 83 -10.36 -13.00 7.44
C VAL A 83 -11.10 -14.20 8.01
N ILE A 84 -10.68 -15.41 7.61
CA ILE A 84 -11.16 -16.64 8.24
C ILE A 84 -10.61 -16.60 9.66
N ASN A 85 -11.43 -16.11 10.58
CA ASN A 85 -11.15 -16.19 12.00
C ASN A 85 -11.22 -17.67 12.35
N TYR A 86 -10.05 -18.33 12.46
CA TYR A 86 -9.94 -19.62 13.13
C TYR A 86 -10.14 -19.45 14.65
N ASN A 87 -11.25 -18.85 15.05
CA ASN A 87 -11.68 -18.81 16.46
C ASN A 87 -12.43 -20.07 16.86
N THR A 88 -12.45 -21.08 16.00
CA THR A 88 -12.93 -22.40 16.38
C THR A 88 -11.72 -23.22 16.79
N SER A 89 -11.49 -23.27 18.10
CA SER A 89 -10.88 -24.40 18.79
C SER A 89 -11.73 -25.66 18.57
N ASP A 90 -11.94 -26.05 17.31
CA ASP A 90 -12.29 -27.41 16.94
C ASP A 90 -11.01 -28.21 17.12
N GLY A 91 -10.67 -28.40 18.39
CA GLY A 91 -9.55 -29.19 18.81
C GLY A 91 -9.64 -30.57 18.16
N VAL A 92 -8.46 -31.15 17.94
CA VAL A 92 -8.24 -32.50 17.41
C VAL A 92 -9.12 -33.56 18.12
N THR A 93 -9.65 -33.24 19.31
CA THR A 93 -10.64 -34.01 20.07
C THR A 93 -11.94 -34.32 19.32
N LYS A 94 -12.40 -33.50 18.35
CA LYS A 94 -13.58 -33.84 17.54
C LYS A 94 -13.35 -35.00 16.54
N LEU A 95 -12.10 -35.38 16.29
CA LEU A 95 -11.72 -36.47 15.39
C LEU A 95 -11.72 -37.85 16.06
N PHE A 96 -11.73 -37.90 17.39
CA PHE A 96 -11.79 -39.15 18.14
C PHE A 96 -13.19 -39.32 18.72
N LYS A 97 -14.06 -40.06 18.03
CA LYS A 97 -15.28 -40.59 18.64
C LYS A 97 -14.90 -41.92 19.30
N PRO A 98 -14.79 -42.02 20.63
CA PRO A 98 -14.58 -43.32 21.26
C PRO A 98 -15.83 -44.17 21.03
N THR A 99 -15.64 -45.31 20.35
CA THR A 99 -16.60 -46.42 20.37
C THR A 99 -16.57 -47.01 21.78
N ASN A 100 -17.58 -46.68 22.59
CA ASN A 100 -17.83 -47.39 23.85
C ASN A 100 -18.26 -48.81 23.50
N ASN A 101 -17.47 -49.79 23.94
CA ASN A 101 -17.75 -51.22 23.86
C ASN A 101 -18.35 -51.69 25.18
#